data_AF-A0A2W5FHV7-F1
#
_entry.id   AF-A0A2W5FHV7-F1
#
_cell.length_a   1.000
_cell.length_b   1.000
_cell.length_c   1.000
_cell.angle_alpha   90.00
_cell.angle_beta   90.00
_cell.angle_gamma   90.00
#
_symmetry.space_group_name_H-M   'P 1'
#
loop_
_entity.id
_entity.type
_entity.pdbx_description
1 polymer ?
#
loop_
_entity_poly.entity_id
_entity_poly.type
_entity_poly.pdbx_seq_one_letter_code
_entity_poly.pdbx_strand_id
1 'polypeptide(L)'
;MKITGPDKTSKTSGTKKAGGASSTGASAFSGLLGGAEETTEAAHTSGANAIARLDSLLAAQGAEDPAERASRGRMKKRADSVLRGLDKVRLGILTGNVSVGNLIDIADVVASHRERIQDPQLAAILDEIDLRAQIEIAKMRMALDASKML
;
A
#
# COMPACT_ATOMS: atom_id res chain seq x y z
N MET A 1 37.25 2.65 47.28
CA MET A 1 38.46 2.79 46.45
C MET A 1 38.24 3.95 45.50
N LYS A 2 39.03 5.03 45.62
CA LYS A 2 39.00 6.16 44.68
C LYS A 2 39.97 5.84 43.55
N ILE A 3 39.48 5.85 42.31
CA ILE A 3 40.26 5.53 41.13
C ILE A 3 40.37 6.83 40.34
N THR A 4 41.58 7.38 40.27
CA THR A 4 41.93 8.60 39.53
C THR A 4 42.93 8.24 38.44
N GLY A 5 42.71 8.78 37.23
CA GLY A 5 43.70 8.91 36.15
C GLY A 5 43.10 8.60 34.77
N PRO A 6 43.55 9.24 33.67
CA PRO A 6 44.84 9.93 33.53
C PRO A 6 44.77 11.42 33.14
N ASP A 7 45.85 12.12 33.53
CA ASP A 7 46.25 13.47 33.18
C ASP A 7 46.51 13.69 31.67
N LYS A 8 46.21 14.92 31.25
CA LYS A 8 46.83 15.73 30.16
C LYS A 8 46.83 15.15 28.74
N THR A 9 46.06 15.80 27.87
CA THR A 9 46.40 15.95 26.45
C THR A 9 46.53 17.43 26.09
N SER A 10 47.61 17.71 25.37
CA SER A 10 48.20 19.02 25.11
C SER A 10 47.30 19.96 24.29
N LYS A 11 47.36 21.26 24.60
CA LYS A 11 47.03 22.33 23.65
C LYS A 11 47.95 22.20 22.43
N THR A 12 47.39 22.30 21.23
CA THR A 12 48.14 22.63 20.01
C THR A 12 47.47 23.83 19.32
N SER A 13 48.32 24.81 19.02
CA SER A 13 48.05 26.10 18.40
C SER A 13 47.60 25.96 16.95
N GLY A 14 46.86 26.95 16.46
CA GLY A 14 46.29 26.97 15.11
C GLY A 14 47.24 27.30 13.95
N THR A 15 46.60 27.75 12.86
CA THR A 15 47.06 28.06 11.48
C THR A 15 47.07 26.83 10.54
N LYS A 16 46.66 26.87 9.26
CA LYS A 16 46.44 27.98 8.31
C LYS A 16 45.56 27.48 7.13
N LYS A 17 44.88 28.41 6.47
CA LYS A 17 44.10 28.28 5.22
C LYS A 17 44.95 27.85 4.01
N ALA A 18 44.45 26.89 3.24
CA ALA A 18 44.68 26.67 1.81
C ALA A 18 43.39 26.05 1.25
N GLY A 19 42.76 26.43 0.15
CA GLY A 19 43.25 27.13 -1.03
C GLY A 19 42.99 26.27 -2.26
N GLY A 20 41.73 26.15 -2.69
CA GLY A 20 41.33 26.01 -4.11
C GLY A 20 41.36 24.64 -4.81
N ALA A 21 40.26 24.42 -5.56
CA ALA A 21 40.03 23.51 -6.69
C ALA A 21 39.74 22.01 -6.39
N SER A 22 38.80 21.32 -7.04
CA SER A 22 37.62 21.62 -7.86
C SER A 22 37.00 20.25 -8.23
N SER A 23 35.72 20.00 -7.98
CA SER A 23 34.99 18.95 -8.70
C SER A 23 33.50 19.30 -8.84
N THR A 24 33.21 19.90 -9.99
CA THR A 24 32.05 19.66 -10.87
C THR A 24 30.80 19.08 -10.21
N GLY A 25 29.84 19.95 -9.86
CA GLY A 25 28.50 19.52 -9.42
C GLY A 25 27.62 20.60 -8.79
N ALA A 26 28.17 21.75 -8.40
CA ALA A 26 27.45 22.77 -7.62
C ALA A 26 26.71 23.85 -8.45
N SER A 27 26.85 23.86 -9.78
CA SER A 27 26.31 24.96 -10.61
C SER A 27 24.78 24.91 -10.76
N ALA A 28 24.16 23.71 -10.73
CA ALA A 28 22.71 23.58 -10.84
C ALA A 28 21.95 23.95 -9.54
N PHE A 29 22.62 23.89 -8.39
CA PHE A 29 22.01 24.21 -7.10
C PHE A 29 22.13 25.70 -6.75
N SER A 30 23.20 26.36 -7.19
CA SER A 30 23.44 27.79 -6.95
C SER A 30 22.38 28.68 -7.61
N GLY A 31 21.84 28.29 -8.78
CA GLY A 31 20.79 29.04 -9.48
C GLY A 31 19.43 29.06 -8.77
N LEU A 32 19.18 28.11 -7.86
CA LEU A 32 17.97 28.08 -7.02
C LEU A 32 18.09 28.95 -5.76
N LEU A 33 19.30 29.44 -5.44
CA LEU A 33 19.57 30.23 -4.24
C LEU A 33 19.71 31.74 -4.52
N GLY A 34 19.91 32.14 -5.77
CA GLY A 34 20.18 33.53 -6.19
C GLY A 34 18.94 34.40 -6.42
N GLY A 35 17.91 34.29 -5.57
CA GLY A 35 16.63 34.99 -5.75
C GLY A 35 16.17 35.82 -4.55
N ALA A 36 17.06 36.23 -3.65
CA ALA A 36 16.70 37.10 -2.53
C ALA A 36 17.89 37.96 -2.09
N GLU A 37 18.14 39.05 -2.82
CA GLU A 37 18.79 40.21 -2.22
C GLU A 37 17.74 41.04 -1.46
N GLU A 38 18.11 41.37 -0.23
CA GLU A 38 17.62 42.46 0.61
C GLU A 38 16.11 42.51 0.90
N THR A 39 15.70 41.89 2.02
CA THR A 39 14.92 42.60 3.05
C THR A 39 15.14 41.90 4.39
N THR A 40 15.72 42.61 5.35
CA THR A 40 15.67 42.29 6.78
C THR A 40 14.22 42.29 7.25
N GLU A 41 13.62 41.12 7.46
CA GLU A 41 12.64 40.80 8.52
C GLU A 41 12.12 39.36 8.39
N ALA A 42 11.75 38.76 9.53
CA ALA A 42 11.09 37.45 9.70
C ALA A 42 11.97 36.17 9.61
N ALA A 43 12.84 35.97 10.61
CA ALA A 43 13.48 34.69 10.93
C ALA A 43 12.54 33.61 11.52
N HIS A 44 11.23 33.63 11.18
CA HIS A 44 10.22 32.71 11.74
C HIS A 44 9.58 31.74 10.73
N THR A 45 10.01 31.72 9.47
CA THR A 45 9.38 30.88 8.41
C THR A 45 10.18 29.62 8.05
N SER A 46 11.38 29.42 8.60
CA SER A 46 12.22 28.24 8.29
C SER A 46 11.64 26.93 8.83
N GLY A 47 10.98 26.96 9.99
CA GLY A 47 10.34 25.80 10.61
C GLY A 47 9.11 25.29 9.83
N ALA A 48 8.26 26.20 9.34
CA ALA A 48 7.09 25.84 8.55
C ALA A 48 7.48 25.18 7.20
N ASN A 49 8.57 25.64 6.59
CA ASN A 49 9.09 25.08 5.34
C ASN A 49 9.73 23.69 5.56
N ALA A 50 10.35 23.46 6.73
CA ALA A 50 10.87 22.16 7.11
C ALA A 50 9.75 21.13 7.37
N ILE A 51 8.65 21.55 8.00
CA ILE A 51 7.47 20.70 8.24
C ILE A 51 6.76 20.36 6.92
N ALA A 52 6.56 21.33 6.02
CA ALA A 52 5.98 21.07 4.70
C ALA A 52 6.83 20.10 3.85
N ARG A 53 8.17 20.18 3.97
CA ARG A 53 9.09 19.23 3.32
C ARG A 53 9.04 17.85 3.95
N LEU A 54 8.92 17.75 5.28
CA LEU A 54 8.71 16.47 5.97
C LEU A 54 7.38 15.84 5.57
N ASP A 55 6.29 16.61 5.48
CA ASP A 55 5.01 16.12 4.97
C ASP A 55 5.12 15.63 3.52
N SER A 56 5.90 16.29 2.67
CA SER A 56 6.12 15.82 1.30
C SER A 56 6.93 14.51 1.25
N LEU A 57 7.87 14.32 2.18
CA LEU A 57 8.67 13.10 2.30
C LEU A 57 7.85 11.95 2.91
N LEU A 58 7.03 12.24 3.92
CA LEU A 58 6.08 11.29 4.49
C LEU A 58 5.02 10.88 3.47
N ALA A 59 4.50 11.83 2.68
CA ALA A 59 3.56 11.53 1.60
C ALA A 59 4.20 10.64 0.51
N ALA A 60 5.48 10.83 0.21
CA ALA A 60 6.22 9.98 -0.71
C ALA A 60 6.52 8.58 -0.14
N GLN A 61 6.73 8.46 1.18
CA GLN A 61 6.98 7.18 1.86
C GLN A 61 5.70 6.40 2.19
N GLY A 62 4.59 7.10 2.41
CA GLY A 62 3.27 6.52 2.68
C GLY A 62 2.47 6.21 1.41
N ALA A 63 2.94 6.63 0.23
CA ALA A 63 2.33 6.29 -1.03
C ALA A 63 2.62 4.81 -1.36
N GLU A 64 1.68 3.92 -1.01
CA GLU A 64 1.63 2.55 -1.56
C GLU A 64 1.89 2.59 -3.08
N ASP A 65 2.66 1.61 -3.58
CA ASP A 65 2.93 1.47 -5.01
C ASP A 65 1.60 1.55 -5.79
N PRO A 66 1.48 2.45 -6.78
CA PRO A 66 0.31 2.52 -7.66
C PRO A 66 -0.14 1.16 -8.20
N ALA A 67 0.80 0.26 -8.48
CA ALA A 67 0.51 -1.09 -8.95
C ALA A 67 -0.18 -1.96 -7.86
N GLU A 68 0.30 -1.89 -6.61
CA GLU A 68 -0.29 -2.60 -5.47
C GLU A 68 -1.68 -2.08 -5.10
N ARG A 69 -1.84 -0.75 -5.10
CA ARG A 69 -3.16 -0.14 -4.86
C ARG A 69 -4.17 -0.60 -5.90
N ALA A 70 -3.76 -0.67 -7.17
CA ALA A 70 -4.61 -1.11 -8.26
C ALA A 70 -4.95 -2.60 -8.16
N SER A 71 -3.99 -3.48 -7.86
CA SER A 71 -4.25 -4.92 -7.68
C SER A 71 -5.18 -5.20 -6.51
N ARG A 72 -4.95 -4.56 -5.36
CA ARG A 72 -5.85 -4.62 -4.19
C ARG A 72 -7.26 -4.14 -4.53
N GLY A 73 -7.39 -3.08 -5.31
CA GLY A 73 -8.68 -2.58 -5.79
C GLY A 73 -9.42 -3.59 -6.69
N ARG A 74 -8.72 -4.21 -7.64
CA ARG A 74 -9.29 -5.25 -8.53
C ARG A 74 -9.74 -6.47 -7.74
N MET A 75 -8.96 -6.89 -6.75
CA MET A 75 -9.27 -8.06 -5.92
C MET A 75 -10.46 -7.85 -5.00
N LYS A 76 -10.59 -6.66 -4.40
CA LYS A 76 -11.82 -6.29 -3.67
C LYS A 76 -13.05 -6.32 -4.56
N LYS A 77 -12.96 -5.77 -5.77
CA LYS A 77 -14.07 -5.80 -6.75
C LYS A 77 -14.45 -7.23 -7.14
N ARG A 78 -13.47 -8.12 -7.32
CA ARG A 78 -13.70 -9.55 -7.57
C ARG A 78 -14.44 -10.19 -6.39
N ALA A 79 -13.97 -9.97 -5.17
CA ALA A 79 -14.59 -10.49 -3.94
C ALA A 79 -16.04 -10.04 -3.81
N ASP A 80 -16.31 -8.74 -3.99
CA ASP A 80 -17.66 -8.18 -3.97
C ASP A 80 -18.55 -8.83 -5.03
N SER A 81 -18.00 -9.15 -6.20
CA SER A 81 -18.74 -9.81 -7.28
C SER A 81 -19.13 -11.24 -6.88
N VAL A 82 -18.21 -12.00 -6.25
CA VAL A 82 -18.51 -13.33 -5.71
C VAL A 82 -19.59 -13.25 -4.65
N LEU A 83 -19.46 -12.34 -3.68
CA LEU A 83 -20.44 -12.17 -2.59
C LEU A 83 -21.82 -11.79 -3.11
N ARG A 84 -21.91 -10.84 -4.06
CA ARG A 84 -23.18 -10.47 -4.70
C ARG A 84 -23.80 -11.63 -5.47
N GLY A 85 -22.98 -12.47 -6.10
CA GLY A 85 -23.44 -13.69 -6.74
C GLY A 85 -24.09 -14.64 -5.73
N LEU A 86 -23.40 -14.92 -4.62
CA LEU A 86 -23.92 -15.75 -3.53
C LEU A 86 -25.22 -15.19 -2.93
N ASP A 87 -25.33 -13.86 -2.78
CA ASP A 87 -26.56 -13.22 -2.29
C ASP A 87 -27.75 -13.39 -3.25
N LYS A 88 -27.51 -13.29 -4.56
CA LYS A 88 -28.55 -13.58 -5.58
C LYS A 88 -29.03 -15.02 -5.48
N VAL A 89 -28.11 -15.97 -5.30
CA VAL A 89 -28.46 -17.38 -5.09
C VAL A 89 -29.25 -17.56 -3.82
N ARG A 90 -28.83 -16.95 -2.71
CA ARG A 90 -29.56 -17.00 -1.44
C ARG A 90 -30.98 -16.47 -1.60
N LEU A 91 -31.17 -15.36 -2.32
CA LEU A 91 -32.48 -14.81 -2.63
C LEU A 91 -33.30 -15.77 -3.50
N GLY A 92 -32.68 -16.40 -4.49
CA GLY A 92 -33.29 -17.44 -5.32
C GLY A 92 -33.78 -18.63 -4.51
N ILE A 93 -33.00 -19.08 -3.52
CA ILE A 93 -33.39 -20.16 -2.60
C ILE A 93 -34.59 -19.74 -1.76
N LEU A 94 -34.57 -18.54 -1.18
CA LEU A 94 -35.65 -18.03 -0.34
C LEU A 94 -36.96 -17.82 -1.10
N THR A 95 -36.88 -17.52 -2.40
CA THR A 95 -38.04 -17.32 -3.28
C THR A 95 -38.48 -18.61 -3.98
N GLY A 96 -37.75 -19.71 -3.80
CA GLY A 96 -38.05 -21.00 -4.43
C GLY A 96 -37.69 -21.08 -5.93
N ASN A 97 -36.97 -20.09 -6.47
CA ASN A 97 -36.62 -20.01 -7.90
C ASN A 97 -35.10 -20.01 -8.11
N VAL A 98 -34.43 -21.07 -7.68
CA VAL A 98 -32.99 -21.25 -7.94
C VAL A 98 -32.79 -21.73 -9.36
N SER A 99 -32.28 -20.86 -10.23
CA SER A 99 -31.93 -21.23 -11.61
C SER A 99 -30.50 -21.77 -11.69
N VAL A 100 -30.28 -22.71 -12.61
CA VAL A 100 -28.94 -23.22 -12.96
C VAL A 100 -28.04 -22.08 -13.48
N GLY A 101 -28.63 -21.05 -14.11
CA GLY A 101 -27.91 -19.86 -14.59
C GLY A 101 -27.20 -19.10 -13.47
N ASN A 102 -27.85 -18.93 -12.31
CA ASN A 102 -27.22 -18.26 -11.16
C ASN A 102 -25.99 -19.04 -10.65
N LEU A 103 -26.00 -20.36 -10.78
CA LEU A 103 -24.90 -21.24 -10.35
C LEU A 103 -23.71 -21.14 -11.31
N ILE A 104 -23.98 -21.07 -12.62
CA ILE A 104 -22.97 -20.85 -13.66
C ILE A 104 -22.31 -19.48 -13.48
N ASP A 105 -23.12 -18.42 -13.26
CA ASP A 105 -22.60 -17.07 -13.06
C ASP A 105 -21.62 -16.99 -11.88
N ILE A 106 -21.92 -17.64 -10.75
CA ILE A 106 -20.99 -17.68 -9.60
C ILE A 106 -19.76 -18.51 -9.93
N ALA A 107 -19.92 -19.66 -10.58
CA ALA A 107 -18.80 -20.51 -10.96
C ALA A 107 -17.81 -19.77 -11.87
N ASP A 108 -18.30 -18.99 -12.82
CA ASP A 108 -17.47 -18.18 -13.73
C ASP A 108 -16.72 -17.07 -12.97
N VAL A 109 -17.38 -16.39 -12.03
CA VAL A 109 -16.74 -15.36 -11.21
C VAL A 109 -15.69 -15.98 -10.27
N VAL A 110 -15.96 -17.15 -9.69
CA VAL A 110 -14.98 -17.86 -8.85
C VAL A 110 -13.79 -18.34 -9.67
N ALA A 111 -14.02 -18.84 -10.90
CA ALA A 111 -12.99 -19.28 -11.83
C ALA A 111 -12.16 -18.12 -12.43
N SER A 112 -12.61 -16.88 -12.27
CA SER A 112 -11.88 -15.70 -12.74
C SER A 112 -10.51 -15.57 -12.05
N HIS A 113 -9.52 -15.12 -12.82
CA HIS A 113 -8.10 -15.13 -12.46
C HIS A 113 -7.78 -14.43 -11.13
N ARG A 114 -6.92 -15.07 -10.34
CA ARG A 114 -6.22 -14.44 -9.22
C ARG A 114 -5.01 -13.68 -9.72
N GLU A 115 -4.92 -12.40 -9.37
CA GLU A 115 -3.65 -11.69 -9.45
C GLU A 115 -2.86 -11.94 -8.18
N ARG A 116 -1.53 -11.87 -8.27
CA ARG A 116 -0.69 -11.92 -7.08
C ARG A 116 -0.92 -10.66 -6.24
N ILE A 117 -1.35 -10.87 -5.00
CA ILE A 117 -1.52 -9.84 -3.99
C ILE A 117 -0.33 -9.93 -3.04
N GLN A 118 0.28 -8.80 -2.71
CA GLN A 118 1.38 -8.74 -1.73
C GLN A 118 0.90 -8.64 -0.28
N ASP A 119 -0.34 -8.18 -0.06
CA ASP A 119 -1.00 -8.15 1.24
C ASP A 119 -1.48 -9.57 1.66
N PRO A 120 -0.84 -10.19 2.67
CA PRO A 120 -1.17 -11.54 3.10
C PRO A 120 -2.53 -11.63 3.81
N GLN A 121 -2.99 -10.56 4.48
CA GLN A 121 -4.27 -10.56 5.18
C GLN A 121 -5.43 -10.53 4.17
N LEU A 122 -5.32 -9.69 3.15
CA LEU A 122 -6.30 -9.64 2.08
C LEU A 122 -6.34 -10.96 1.30
N ALA A 123 -5.19 -11.57 1.02
CA ALA A 123 -5.12 -12.86 0.35
C ALA A 123 -5.87 -13.95 1.14
N ALA A 124 -5.66 -14.02 2.46
CA ALA A 124 -6.33 -15.01 3.32
C ALA A 124 -7.86 -14.86 3.34
N ILE A 125 -8.37 -13.61 3.36
CA ILE A 125 -9.81 -13.36 3.32
C ILE A 125 -10.40 -13.80 1.97
N LEU A 126 -9.67 -13.53 0.86
CA LEU A 126 -10.09 -13.95 -0.47
C LEU A 126 -10.09 -15.48 -0.61
N ASP A 127 -9.13 -16.17 0.02
CA ASP A 127 -9.12 -17.63 0.14
C ASP A 127 -10.36 -18.16 0.83
N GLU A 128 -10.76 -17.57 1.95
CA GLU A 128 -11.95 -17.98 2.69
C GLU A 128 -13.23 -17.76 1.87
N ILE A 129 -13.34 -16.61 1.18
CA ILE A 129 -14.48 -16.30 0.31
C ILE A 129 -14.56 -17.33 -0.84
N ASP A 130 -13.44 -17.63 -1.50
CA ASP A 130 -13.39 -18.59 -2.60
C ASP A 130 -13.74 -20.01 -2.11
N LEU A 131 -13.21 -20.43 -0.96
CA LEU A 131 -13.51 -21.73 -0.36
C LEU A 131 -15.01 -21.85 -0.07
N ARG A 132 -15.61 -20.82 0.53
CA ARG A 132 -17.05 -20.79 0.81
C ARG A 132 -17.88 -20.86 -0.46
N ALA A 133 -17.49 -20.11 -1.50
CA ALA A 133 -18.19 -20.13 -2.77
C ALA A 133 -18.14 -21.53 -3.43
N GLN A 134 -16.98 -22.19 -3.39
CA GLN A 134 -16.82 -23.56 -3.91
C GLN A 134 -17.69 -24.58 -3.16
N ILE A 135 -17.72 -24.49 -1.83
CA ILE A 135 -18.58 -25.34 -1.00
C ILE A 135 -20.05 -25.12 -1.35
N GLU A 136 -20.48 -23.88 -1.52
CA GLU A 136 -21.87 -23.55 -1.83
C GLU A 136 -22.28 -24.06 -3.23
N ILE A 137 -21.40 -23.91 -4.22
CA ILE A 137 -21.58 -24.48 -5.56
C ILE A 137 -21.73 -26.01 -5.48
N ALA A 138 -20.87 -26.68 -4.71
CA ALA A 138 -20.93 -28.13 -4.54
C ALA A 138 -22.26 -28.57 -3.89
N LYS A 139 -22.69 -27.90 -2.82
CA LYS A 139 -24.00 -28.17 -2.17
C LYS A 139 -25.16 -28.04 -3.14
N MET A 140 -25.17 -26.98 -3.96
CA MET A 140 -26.24 -26.77 -4.93
C MET A 140 -26.24 -27.83 -6.02
N ARG A 141 -25.07 -28.25 -6.51
CA ARG A 141 -24.97 -29.37 -7.47
C ARG A 141 -25.56 -30.65 -6.87
N MET A 142 -25.21 -30.99 -5.64
CA MET A 142 -25.78 -32.15 -4.94
C MET A 142 -27.30 -32.05 -4.78
N ALA A 143 -27.82 -30.86 -4.45
CA ALA A 143 -29.26 -30.63 -4.32
C ALA A 143 -30.01 -30.80 -5.66
N LEU A 144 -29.44 -30.29 -6.75
CA LEU A 144 -29.99 -30.46 -8.10
C LEU A 144 -29.98 -31.93 -8.53
N ASP A 145 -28.89 -32.65 -8.29
CA ASP A 145 -28.78 -34.08 -8.62
C ASP A 145 -29.78 -34.91 -7.79
N ALA A 146 -29.95 -34.62 -6.51
CA ALA A 146 -30.95 -35.26 -5.65
C ALA A 146 -32.38 -35.02 -6.14
N SER A 147 -32.69 -33.79 -6.58
CA SER A 147 -34.00 -33.46 -7.16
C SER A 147 -34.25 -34.13 -8.51
N LYS A 148 -33.20 -34.50 -9.25
CA LYS A 148 -33.32 -35.17 -10.56
C LYS A 148 -33.49 -36.68 -10.45
N MET A 149 -33.20 -37.26 -9.28
CA MET A 149 -33.41 -38.68 -8.98
C MET A 149 -34.80 -39.01 -8.41
N LEU A 150 -35.59 -38.00 -8.06
CA LEU A 150 -37.01 -38.13 -7.67
C LEU A 150 -37.92 -37.99 -8.90
#